data_AF-A0A4Y2A4N5-F1
#
_entry.id   AF-A0A4Y2A4N5-F1
#
_cell.length_a   1.000
_cell.length_b   1.000
_cell.length_c   1.000
_cell.angle_alpha   90.00
_cell.angle_beta   90.00
_cell.angle_gamma   90.00
#
_symmetry.space_group_name_H-M   'P 1'
#
loop_
_entity.id
_entity.type
_entity.pdbx_description
1 polymer ?
#
loop_
_entity_poly.entity_id
_entity_poly.type
_entity_poly.pdbx_seq_one_letter_code
_entity_poly.pdbx_strand_id
1 'polypeptide(L)'
;MRAYTLTILTQLANSGHPVVEKEIVEWVNNKLKEAGKDTSIRSFQDSSISTALPVIDLIDAIQPGSINYSQVLNAETPEDKMANAKYAISMARKIGARIYALPEDITEVKQKMVMTVFACLMARDYIPNMGVKNDQ
;
A
#
# COMPACT_ATOMS: atom_id res chain seq x y z
N MET A 1 0.31 -2.20 21.48
CA MET A 1 0.59 -2.51 20.06
C MET A 1 1.20 -1.35 19.24
N ARG A 2 1.75 -0.27 19.85
CA ARG A 2 2.45 0.81 19.10
C ARG A 2 3.94 0.54 18.84
N ALA A 3 4.57 -0.32 19.63
CA ALA A 3 6.00 -0.63 19.52
C ALA A 3 6.32 -1.44 18.26
N TYR A 4 5.48 -2.43 17.90
CA TYR A 4 5.75 -3.33 16.78
C TYR A 4 5.81 -2.59 15.42
N THR A 5 4.86 -1.69 15.14
CA THR A 5 4.88 -0.87 13.91
C THR A 5 6.08 0.06 13.85
N LEU A 6 6.49 0.64 14.99
CA LEU A 6 7.68 1.49 15.04
C LEU A 6 8.96 0.67 14.83
N THR A 7 9.03 -0.53 15.40
CA THR A 7 10.12 -1.48 15.16
C THR A 7 10.18 -1.91 13.70
N ILE A 8 9.05 -2.27 13.08
CA ILE A 8 8.96 -2.62 11.65
C ILE A 8 9.42 -1.45 10.79
N LEU A 9 8.92 -0.23 11.03
CA LEU A 9 9.37 0.98 10.31
C LEU A 9 10.85 1.27 10.50
N THR A 10 11.39 1.08 11.72
CA THR A 10 12.81 1.30 12.03
C THR A 10 13.69 0.22 11.39
N GLN A 11 13.22 -1.03 11.32
CA GLN A 11 13.90 -2.14 10.63
C GLN A 11 13.83 -1.97 9.10
N LEU A 12 12.71 -1.49 8.56
CA LEU A 12 12.56 -1.15 7.15
C LEU A 12 13.51 -0.02 6.73
N ALA A 13 13.66 1.00 7.58
CA ALA A 13 14.56 2.10 7.33
C ALA A 13 16.04 1.69 7.32
N ASN A 14 16.40 0.62 8.06
CA ASN A 14 17.82 0.31 8.32
C ASN A 14 18.36 -0.98 7.70
N SER A 15 17.56 -1.98 7.28
CA SER A 15 18.19 -3.29 7.09
C SER A 15 17.69 -4.27 6.04
N GLY A 16 16.61 -4.01 5.29
CA GLY A 16 16.25 -4.88 4.15
C GLY A 16 16.20 -6.38 4.49
N HIS A 17 15.81 -6.72 5.72
CA HIS A 17 15.86 -8.10 6.21
C HIS A 17 14.74 -8.94 5.58
N PRO A 18 15.03 -10.17 5.11
CA PRO A 18 14.03 -11.07 4.51
C PRO A 18 12.82 -11.37 5.39
N VAL A 19 12.98 -11.33 6.72
CA VAL A 19 11.91 -11.58 7.70
C VAL A 19 10.82 -10.51 7.61
N VAL A 20 11.22 -9.24 7.48
CA VAL A 20 10.29 -8.10 7.46
C VAL A 20 9.52 -8.05 6.15
N GLU A 21 10.16 -8.39 5.03
CA GLU A 21 9.47 -8.46 3.74
C GLU A 21 8.33 -9.47 3.76
N LYS A 22 8.60 -10.65 4.33
CA LYS A 22 7.61 -11.72 4.44
C LYS A 22 6.42 -11.31 5.32
N GLU A 23 6.69 -10.69 6.48
CA GLU A 23 5.63 -10.22 7.38
C GLU A 23 4.72 -9.19 6.71
N ILE A 24 5.27 -8.27 5.90
CA ILE A 24 4.47 -7.27 5.19
C ILE A 24 3.62 -7.94 4.11
N VAL A 25 4.18 -8.86 3.32
CA VAL A 25 3.43 -9.59 2.28
C VAL A 25 2.28 -10.39 2.91
N GLU A 26 2.54 -11.07 4.03
CA GLU A 26 1.51 -11.80 4.78
C GLU A 26 0.42 -10.85 5.30
N TRP A 27 0.80 -9.70 5.87
CA TRP A 27 -0.16 -8.68 6.32
C TRP A 27 -1.03 -8.13 5.18
N VAL A 28 -0.43 -7.79 4.03
CA VAL A 28 -1.14 -7.29 2.84
C VAL A 28 -2.21 -8.28 2.40
N ASN A 29 -1.83 -9.55 2.22
CA ASN A 29 -2.74 -10.59 1.76
C ASN A 29 -3.85 -10.88 2.78
N ASN A 30 -3.54 -10.88 4.07
CA ASN A 30 -4.55 -11.05 5.12
C ASN A 30 -5.56 -9.88 5.11
N LYS A 31 -5.09 -8.64 5.01
CA LYS A 31 -5.95 -7.45 4.98
C LYS A 31 -6.87 -7.43 3.77
N LEU A 32 -6.34 -7.77 2.59
CA LEU A 32 -7.12 -7.89 1.35
C LEU A 32 -8.19 -8.97 1.47
N LYS A 33 -7.83 -10.14 2.01
CA LYS A 33 -8.76 -11.25 2.23
C LYS A 33 -9.86 -10.90 3.23
N GLU A 34 -9.53 -10.26 4.35
CA GLU A 34 -10.49 -9.81 5.36
C GLU A 34 -11.48 -8.79 4.78
N ALA A 35 -11.04 -7.95 3.86
CA ALA A 35 -11.88 -6.98 3.15
C ALA A 35 -12.64 -7.59 1.94
N GLY A 36 -12.50 -8.90 1.69
CA GLY A 36 -13.16 -9.59 0.58
C GLY A 36 -12.66 -9.17 -0.80
N LYS A 37 -11.38 -8.76 -0.91
CA LYS A 37 -10.73 -8.41 -2.18
C LYS A 37 -10.10 -9.65 -2.83
N ASP A 38 -10.16 -9.72 -4.15
CA ASP A 38 -9.60 -10.84 -4.93
C ASP A 38 -8.10 -10.67 -5.24
N THR A 39 -7.56 -9.45 -5.10
CA THR A 39 -6.15 -9.17 -5.33
C THR A 39 -5.27 -9.75 -4.22
N SER A 40 -4.06 -10.16 -4.60
CA SER A 40 -3.03 -10.65 -3.69
C SER A 40 -1.65 -10.45 -4.32
N ILE A 41 -0.60 -10.48 -3.50
CA ILE A 41 0.79 -10.39 -3.95
C ILE A 41 1.62 -11.54 -3.41
N ARG A 42 2.52 -12.10 -4.23
CA ARG A 42 3.44 -13.16 -3.82
C ARG A 42 4.74 -12.61 -3.22
N SER A 43 5.16 -11.45 -3.71
CA SER A 43 6.35 -10.73 -3.26
C SER A 43 6.28 -9.27 -3.74
N PHE A 44 7.24 -8.44 -3.36
CA PHE A 44 7.34 -7.06 -3.88
C PHE A 44 7.84 -6.97 -5.33
N GLN A 45 8.11 -8.10 -5.97
CA GLN A 45 8.45 -8.22 -7.40
C GLN A 45 7.31 -8.82 -8.21
N ASP A 46 6.14 -9.03 -7.60
CA ASP A 46 4.98 -9.61 -8.28
C ASP A 46 4.50 -8.68 -9.40
N SER A 47 4.39 -9.23 -10.62
CA SER A 47 4.01 -8.46 -11.81
C SER A 47 2.57 -7.92 -11.73
N SER A 48 1.71 -8.51 -10.91
CA SER A 48 0.36 -7.98 -10.64
C SER A 48 0.42 -6.58 -10.02
N ILE A 49 1.49 -6.22 -9.30
CA ILE A 49 1.68 -4.90 -8.72
C ILE A 49 1.79 -3.81 -9.80
N SER A 50 2.27 -4.15 -11.00
CA SER A 50 2.35 -3.21 -12.13
C SER A 50 0.98 -2.65 -12.54
N THR A 51 -0.11 -3.34 -12.19
CA THR A 51 -1.49 -2.89 -12.43
C THR A 51 -1.97 -1.82 -11.45
N ALA A 52 -1.23 -1.65 -10.35
CA ALA A 52 -1.60 -0.91 -9.14
C ALA A 52 -2.91 -1.37 -8.46
N LEU A 53 -3.61 -2.39 -8.98
CA LEU A 53 -4.86 -2.90 -8.39
C LEU A 53 -4.68 -3.43 -6.96
N PRO A 54 -3.64 -4.22 -6.62
CA PRO A 54 -3.42 -4.64 -5.24
C PRO A 54 -3.20 -3.47 -4.27
N VAL A 55 -2.59 -2.38 -4.75
CA VAL A 55 -2.36 -1.17 -3.95
C VAL A 55 -3.69 -0.43 -3.74
N ILE A 56 -4.50 -0.29 -4.79
CA ILE A 56 -5.82 0.35 -4.74
C ILE A 56 -6.75 -0.41 -3.79
N ASP A 57 -6.85 -1.72 -3.95
CA ASP A 57 -7.69 -2.56 -3.09
C ASP A 57 -7.24 -2.54 -1.64
N LEU A 58 -5.94 -2.47 -1.38
CA LEU A 58 -5.40 -2.35 -0.04
C LEU A 58 -5.76 -1.00 0.60
N ILE A 59 -5.74 0.09 -0.17
CA ILE A 59 -6.17 1.40 0.33
C ILE A 59 -7.65 1.36 0.75
N ASP A 60 -8.51 0.75 -0.07
CA ASP A 60 -9.92 0.57 0.28
C ASP A 60 -10.10 -0.37 1.49
N ALA A 61 -9.29 -1.42 1.61
CA ALA A 61 -9.31 -2.31 2.77
C ALA A 61 -8.89 -1.61 4.09
N ILE A 62 -7.98 -0.64 4.02
CA ILE A 62 -7.54 0.16 5.18
C ILE A 62 -8.61 1.21 5.53
N GLN A 63 -9.18 1.87 4.53
CA GLN A 63 -10.21 2.88 4.71
C GLN A 63 -11.34 2.64 3.70
N PRO A 64 -12.36 1.86 4.08
CA PRO A 64 -13.47 1.51 3.20
C PRO A 64 -14.18 2.75 2.65
N GLY A 65 -14.48 2.74 1.35
CA GLY A 65 -15.13 3.86 0.66
C GLY A 65 -14.18 5.02 0.34
N SER A 66 -12.87 4.84 0.52
CA SER A 66 -11.89 5.82 0.06
C SER A 66 -11.72 5.78 -1.46
N ILE A 67 -11.86 4.61 -2.08
CA ILE A 67 -11.66 4.40 -3.51
C ILE A 67 -12.97 4.57 -4.29
N ASN A 68 -12.89 5.31 -5.40
CA ASN A 68 -13.91 5.31 -6.43
C ASN A 68 -13.50 4.37 -7.56
N TYR A 69 -14.03 3.13 -7.53
CA TYR A 69 -13.74 2.12 -8.54
C TYR A 69 -14.18 2.47 -9.95
N SER A 70 -15.05 3.48 -10.14
CA SER A 70 -15.39 3.97 -11.48
C SER A 70 -14.23 4.68 -12.19
N GLN A 71 -13.18 5.04 -11.46
CA GLN A 71 -11.96 5.66 -11.99
C GLN A 71 -10.82 4.67 -12.17
N VAL A 72 -11.00 3.41 -11.74
CA VAL A 72 -9.99 2.36 -11.83
C VAL A 72 -10.16 1.67 -13.18
N LEU A 73 -9.06 1.57 -13.93
CA LEU A 73 -9.01 0.99 -15.26
C LEU A 73 -8.59 -0.49 -15.18
N ASN A 74 -8.88 -1.26 -16.23
CA ASN A 74 -8.58 -2.70 -16.29
C ASN A 74 -7.07 -3.04 -16.33
N ALA A 75 -6.20 -2.02 -16.43
CA ALA A 75 -4.75 -2.17 -16.44
C ALA A 75 -4.20 -3.05 -17.59
N GLU A 76 -4.89 -3.05 -18.74
CA GLU A 76 -4.50 -3.80 -19.94
C GLU A 76 -3.36 -3.11 -20.69
N THR A 77 -3.36 -1.77 -20.69
CA THR A 77 -2.33 -0.96 -21.35
C THR A 77 -1.35 -0.34 -20.36
N PRO A 78 -0.11 0.00 -20.79
CA PRO A 78 0.82 0.77 -19.95
C PRO A 78 0.23 2.09 -19.45
N GLU A 79 -0.60 2.74 -20.27
CA GLU A 79 -1.30 3.98 -19.93
C GLU A 79 -2.32 3.75 -18.80
N ASP A 80 -3.07 2.66 -18.84
CA ASP A 80 -4.01 2.28 -17.78
C ASP A 80 -3.29 2.02 -16.46
N LYS A 81 -2.19 1.26 -16.52
CA LYS A 81 -1.33 0.95 -15.37
C LYS A 81 -0.78 2.23 -14.74
N MET A 82 -0.32 3.16 -15.56
CA MET A 82 0.19 4.45 -15.13
C MET A 82 -0.91 5.31 -14.50
N ALA A 83 -2.10 5.35 -15.09
CA ALA A 83 -3.25 6.07 -14.54
C ALA A 83 -3.69 5.48 -13.19
N ASN A 84 -3.77 4.16 -13.07
CA ASN A 84 -4.07 3.48 -11.82
C ASN A 84 -3.00 3.74 -10.76
N ALA A 85 -1.71 3.73 -11.11
CA ALA A 85 -0.62 4.04 -10.16
C ALA A 85 -0.68 5.48 -9.65
N LYS A 86 -0.94 6.46 -10.54
CA LYS A 86 -1.17 7.87 -10.16
C LYS A 86 -2.35 8.01 -9.22
N TYR A 87 -3.43 7.29 -9.51
CA TYR A 87 -4.62 7.27 -8.69
C TYR A 87 -4.35 6.65 -7.31
N ALA A 88 -3.71 5.48 -7.25
CA ALA A 88 -3.34 4.79 -6.02
C ALA A 88 -2.49 5.68 -5.09
N ILE A 89 -1.45 6.34 -5.62
CA ILE A 89 -0.60 7.24 -4.83
C ILE A 89 -1.39 8.42 -4.28
N SER A 90 -2.25 9.03 -5.10
CA SER A 90 -3.11 10.14 -4.69
C SER A 90 -4.03 9.73 -3.55
N MET A 91 -4.65 8.54 -3.67
CA MET A 91 -5.59 8.02 -2.69
C MET A 91 -4.90 7.58 -1.39
N ALA A 92 -3.74 6.93 -1.48
CA ALA A 92 -2.93 6.59 -0.31
C ALA A 92 -2.52 7.83 0.50
N ARG A 93 -2.11 8.91 -0.18
CA ARG A 93 -1.78 10.18 0.48
C ARG A 93 -3.02 10.83 1.09
N LYS A 94 -4.16 10.77 0.40
CA LYS A 94 -5.45 11.28 0.90
C LYS A 94 -5.88 10.60 2.21
N ILE A 95 -5.64 9.29 2.35
CA ILE A 95 -5.91 8.59 3.61
C ILE A 95 -4.85 8.84 4.68
N GLY A 96 -3.74 9.52 4.37
CA GLY A 96 -2.69 9.90 5.33
C GLY A 96 -1.42 9.05 5.29
N ALA A 97 -1.25 8.17 4.29
CA ALA A 97 -0.01 7.43 4.11
C ALA A 97 1.11 8.32 3.53
N ARG A 98 2.32 8.21 4.08
CA ARG A 98 3.49 9.02 3.69
C ARG A 98 4.26 8.37 2.53
N ILE A 99 3.64 8.31 1.36
CA ILE A 99 4.23 7.68 0.17
C ILE A 99 5.14 8.65 -0.59
N TYR A 100 6.39 8.22 -0.81
CA TYR A 100 7.40 8.93 -1.61
C TYR A 100 7.65 8.30 -2.98
N ALA A 101 7.09 7.11 -3.26
CA ALA A 101 7.20 6.46 -4.56
C ALA A 101 6.53 7.26 -5.67
N LEU A 102 7.09 7.15 -6.86
CA LEU A 102 6.50 7.66 -8.10
C LEU A 102 5.58 6.59 -8.73
N PRO A 103 4.60 6.99 -9.55
CA PRO A 103 3.78 6.04 -10.29
C PRO A 103 4.60 5.04 -11.11
N GLU A 104 5.69 5.50 -11.71
CA GLU A 104 6.64 4.72 -12.50
C GLU A 104 7.27 3.59 -11.67
N ASP A 105 7.54 3.83 -10.38
CA ASP A 105 8.13 2.83 -9.50
C ASP A 105 7.18 1.65 -9.23
N ILE A 106 5.86 1.89 -9.27
CA ILE A 106 4.83 0.85 -9.14
C ILE A 106 4.68 0.11 -10.47
N THR A 107 4.57 0.83 -11.59
CA THR A 107 4.37 0.22 -12.91
C THR A 107 5.57 -0.61 -13.36
N GLU A 108 6.79 -0.19 -13.00
CA GLU A 108 8.04 -0.92 -13.26
C GLU A 108 8.38 -1.95 -12.17
N VAL A 109 7.56 -2.03 -11.11
CA VAL A 109 7.75 -2.96 -9.98
C VAL A 109 9.15 -2.86 -9.37
N LYS A 110 9.58 -1.63 -9.05
CA LYS A 110 10.87 -1.42 -8.36
C LYS A 110 10.74 -1.89 -6.92
N GLN A 111 11.21 -3.11 -6.66
CA GLN A 111 11.07 -3.83 -5.38
C GLN A 111 11.21 -2.94 -4.14
N LYS A 112 12.30 -2.16 -4.03
CA LYS A 112 12.54 -1.29 -2.86
C LYS A 112 11.46 -0.23 -2.69
N MET A 113 11.04 0.41 -3.78
CA MET A 113 9.99 1.44 -3.76
C MET A 113 8.63 0.83 -3.47
N VAL A 114 8.30 -0.30 -4.10
CA VAL A 114 7.06 -1.06 -3.87
C VAL A 114 6.95 -1.51 -2.42
N MET A 115 8.02 -2.06 -1.84
CA MET A 115 8.07 -2.43 -0.43
C MET A 115 7.75 -1.21 0.47
N THR A 116 8.33 -0.04 0.18
CA THR A 116 8.07 1.16 0.98
C THR A 116 6.61 1.63 0.86
N VAL A 117 5.95 1.45 -0.29
CA VAL A 117 4.52 1.75 -0.47
C VAL A 117 3.68 0.91 0.49
N PHE A 118 3.86 -0.41 0.48
CA PHE A 118 3.12 -1.32 1.35
C PHE A 118 3.42 -1.08 2.83
N ALA A 119 4.68 -0.82 3.18
CA ALA A 119 5.07 -0.46 4.54
C ALA A 119 4.40 0.85 5.02
N CYS A 120 4.33 1.87 4.18
CA CYS A 120 3.68 3.13 4.53
C CYS A 120 2.17 2.96 4.72
N LEU A 121 1.53 2.09 3.93
CA LEU A 121 0.12 1.74 4.08
C LEU A 121 -0.12 0.94 5.36
N MET A 122 0.74 -0.05 5.65
CA MET A 122 0.73 -0.81 6.90
C MET A 122 0.84 0.13 8.11
N ALA A 123 1.81 1.03 8.09
CA ALA A 123 1.97 2.03 9.16
C ALA A 123 0.73 2.90 9.35
N ARG A 124 0.06 3.28 8.25
CA ARG A 124 -1.19 4.04 8.33
C ARG A 124 -2.35 3.23 8.92
N ASP A 125 -2.45 1.94 8.64
CA ASP A 125 -3.48 1.08 9.23
C ASP A 125 -3.32 0.96 10.75
N TYR A 126 -2.10 0.76 11.23
CA TYR A 126 -1.81 0.66 12.67
C TYR A 126 -1.83 1.99 13.44
N ILE A 127 -1.76 3.13 12.75
CA ILE A 127 -1.88 4.46 13.34
C ILE A 127 -3.23 5.07 12.90
N PRO A 128 -4.34 4.70 13.55
CA PRO A 128 -5.61 5.38 13.31
C PRO A 128 -5.52 6.82 13.80
N ASN A 129 -5.70 7.78 12.89
CA ASN A 129 -5.95 9.21 13.11
C ASN A 129 -5.40 9.82 14.42
N MET A 130 -4.12 10.20 14.43
CA MET A 130 -3.55 11.08 15.45
C MET A 130 -3.91 12.56 15.15
N GLY A 131 -5.21 12.84 14.97
CA GLY A 131 -5.66 14.08 14.32
C GLY A 131 -7.01 14.64 14.79
N VAL A 132 -7.56 14.20 15.92
CA VAL A 132 -8.60 14.98 16.62
C VAL A 132 -8.03 15.34 17.99
N LYS A 133 -7.44 16.53 18.08
CA LYS A 133 -7.33 17.21 19.36
C LYS A 133 -8.76 17.51 19.80
N ASN A 134 -9.25 16.77 20.79
CA ASN A 134 -10.32 17.29 21.62
C ASN A 134 -9.66 18.34 22.52
N ASP A 135 -9.69 19.59 22.08
CA ASP A 135 -9.63 20.72 23.01
C ASP A 135 -10.94 20.65 23.84
N GLN A 136 -10.80 20.17 25.08
CA GLN A 136 -11.70 20.49 26.19
C GLN A 136 -10.88 21.23 27.24
#